data_AF-A0A2J6GZW4-F1
#
_entry.id   AF-A0A2J6GZW4-F1
#
_cell.length_a   1.000
_cell.length_b   1.000
_cell.length_c   1.000
_cell.angle_alpha   90.00
_cell.angle_beta   90.00
_cell.angle_gamma   90.00
#
_symmetry.space_group_name_H-M   'P 1'
#
loop_
_entity.id
_entity.type
_entity.pdbx_description
1 polymer ?
#
loop_
_entity_poly.entity_id
_entity_poly.type
_entity_poly.pdbx_seq_one_letter_code
_entity_poly.pdbx_strand_id
1 'polypeptide(L)'
;MQLNKMTENKDLEELLKRESEKNNGSNNLHKIVDYIVNSQGNFSDETLSDKFYKYIEELNKEFSEIKSLEKNEIEKLNHILIDELDSHYSGIYISSLITLNKNNDFKLTLNKPINYLGYANTKNLTIDGDVGKFSFISMNNGEVLINGDCDEHLGYYFNGKNLIVKGYVITPCFPAMKKGKIVVERDLYRNQGIGTVCENMEGGILICNKDVYANIGEQMNGGEIIISGNVKGDIGESMKNGTIKVGGYVKGHAGYSMEGGIIDIKEYASKDLGYASIGGSITVGKKTFLQKIGFE
;
A
#
# COMPACT_ATOMS: atom_id res chain seq x y z
N MET A 1 -16.84 -14.96 22.87
CA MET A 1 -16.10 -15.59 23.97
C MET A 1 -14.95 -14.65 24.29
N GLN A 2 -15.06 -13.86 25.36
CA GLN A 2 -14.04 -12.89 25.77
C GLN A 2 -12.75 -13.65 26.11
N LEU A 3 -11.75 -13.56 25.23
CA LEU A 3 -10.43 -14.12 25.48
C LEU A 3 -9.68 -13.20 26.46
N ASN A 4 -8.97 -13.83 27.39
CA ASN A 4 -8.24 -13.27 28.53
C ASN A 4 -7.13 -12.25 28.14
N LYS A 5 -7.49 -11.02 27.75
CA LYS A 5 -6.54 -9.92 27.45
C LYS A 5 -5.65 -9.47 28.63
N MET A 6 -5.90 -9.92 29.86
CA MET A 6 -5.14 -9.48 31.05
C MET A 6 -3.90 -10.32 31.39
N THR A 7 -3.75 -11.52 30.80
CA THR A 7 -2.60 -12.42 31.10
C THR A 7 -1.45 -12.25 30.11
N GLU A 8 -1.73 -11.93 28.85
CA GLU A 8 -0.72 -11.67 27.81
C GLU A 8 0.13 -10.41 28.09
N ASN A 9 -0.45 -9.38 28.71
CA ASN A 9 0.25 -8.10 28.92
C ASN A 9 1.40 -8.18 29.95
N LYS A 10 1.35 -9.11 30.92
CA LYS A 10 2.41 -9.27 31.92
C LYS A 10 3.63 -10.03 31.40
N ASP A 11 3.40 -11.07 30.60
CA ASP A 11 4.48 -11.85 29.99
C ASP A 11 5.22 -11.00 28.96
N LEU A 12 4.48 -10.19 28.20
CA LEU A 12 4.97 -9.16 27.29
C LEU A 12 5.87 -8.14 28.01
N GLU A 13 5.37 -7.51 29.08
CA GLU A 13 6.14 -6.57 29.91
C GLU A 13 7.43 -7.21 30.45
N GLU A 14 7.38 -8.46 30.93
CA GLU A 14 8.54 -9.13 31.53
C GLU A 14 9.58 -9.56 30.50
N LEU A 15 9.16 -10.00 29.31
CA LEU A 15 10.03 -10.41 28.20
C LEU A 15 10.72 -9.19 27.57
N LEU A 16 9.98 -8.09 27.42
CA LEU A 16 10.49 -6.82 26.91
C LEU A 16 11.44 -6.14 27.89
N LYS A 17 11.15 -6.23 29.19
CA LYS A 17 12.06 -5.78 30.25
C LYS A 17 13.36 -6.58 30.21
N ARG A 18 13.30 -7.91 30.09
CA ARG A 18 14.48 -8.78 29.92
C ARG A 18 15.30 -8.47 28.66
N GLU A 19 14.66 -8.18 27.52
CA GLU A 19 15.38 -7.81 26.29
C GLU A 19 15.99 -6.40 26.34
N SER A 20 15.33 -5.45 27.02
CA SER A 20 15.90 -4.13 27.29
C SER A 20 17.13 -4.21 28.19
N GLU A 21 17.09 -5.07 29.22
CA GLU A 21 18.17 -5.31 30.19
C GLU A 21 19.36 -6.06 29.55
N LYS A 22 19.10 -7.03 28.66
CA LYS A 22 20.15 -7.78 27.93
C LYS A 22 20.92 -6.93 26.92
N ASN A 23 20.28 -5.93 26.31
CA ASN A 23 20.88 -5.19 25.20
C ASN A 23 21.73 -3.98 25.64
N ASN A 24 21.93 -3.73 26.94
CA ASN A 24 22.38 -2.40 27.43
C ASN A 24 21.55 -1.27 26.77
N GLY A 25 20.28 -1.55 26.47
CA GLY A 25 19.45 -0.73 25.59
C GLY A 25 19.24 0.63 26.22
N SER A 26 19.37 1.69 25.40
CA SER A 26 19.06 3.04 25.81
C SER A 26 17.73 3.09 26.59
N ASN A 27 17.66 3.87 27.69
CA ASN A 27 16.43 4.16 28.44
C ASN A 27 15.21 4.49 27.55
N ASN A 28 15.45 4.87 26.30
CA ASN A 28 14.48 5.17 25.27
C ASN A 28 13.74 3.94 24.71
N LEU A 29 14.41 2.80 24.57
CA LEU A 29 13.80 1.56 24.09
C LEU A 29 12.69 1.09 25.03
N HIS A 30 12.99 1.11 26.33
CA HIS A 30 12.03 0.76 27.38
C HIS A 30 10.80 1.68 27.35
N LYS A 31 11.01 3.00 27.23
CA LYS A 31 9.91 3.98 27.15
C LYS A 31 9.00 3.78 25.93
N ILE A 32 9.58 3.49 24.76
CA ILE A 32 8.82 3.22 23.53
C ILE A 32 7.95 1.98 23.73
N VAL A 33 8.56 0.93 24.26
CA VAL A 33 7.87 -0.33 24.48
C VAL A 33 6.76 -0.18 25.52
N ASP A 34 7.04 0.46 26.67
CA ASP A 34 6.05 0.74 27.70
C ASP A 34 4.88 1.55 27.14
N TYR A 35 5.15 2.55 26.29
CA TYR A 35 4.11 3.30 25.62
C TYR A 35 3.25 2.39 24.74
N ILE A 36 3.85 1.53 23.91
CA ILE A 36 3.10 0.65 23.02
C ILE A 36 2.19 -0.31 23.80
N VAL A 37 2.71 -0.93 24.87
CA VAL A 37 1.95 -1.83 25.75
C VAL A 37 0.76 -1.11 26.39
N ASN A 38 0.95 0.14 26.84
CA ASN A 38 -0.08 0.91 27.53
C ASN A 38 -1.03 1.67 26.59
N SER A 39 -0.65 1.89 25.33
CA SER A 39 -1.39 2.68 24.34
C SER A 39 -2.19 1.84 23.35
N GLN A 40 -2.31 0.52 23.55
CA GLN A 40 -3.10 -0.37 22.70
C GLN A 40 -4.57 0.09 22.64
N GLY A 41 -4.87 0.96 21.68
CA GLY A 41 -6.19 1.50 21.43
C GLY A 41 -7.07 0.43 20.77
N ASN A 42 -8.27 0.24 21.30
CA ASN A 42 -9.31 -0.50 20.60
C ASN A 42 -9.91 0.40 19.51
N PHE A 43 -9.27 0.45 18.34
CA PHE A 43 -9.84 1.08 17.16
C PHE A 43 -10.62 0.01 16.39
N SER A 44 -11.94 0.19 16.23
CA SER A 44 -12.72 -0.59 15.27
C SER A 44 -12.21 -0.32 13.85
N ASP A 45 -12.24 -1.33 12.98
CA ASP A 45 -11.70 -1.36 11.60
C ASP A 45 -12.27 -0.30 10.62
N GLU A 46 -12.91 0.75 11.12
CA GLU A 46 -13.38 1.86 10.31
C GLU A 46 -12.23 2.83 10.00
N THR A 47 -11.61 2.56 8.86
CA THR A 47 -10.97 3.49 7.91
C THR A 47 -10.67 4.88 8.43
N LEU A 48 -9.37 5.25 8.49
CA LEU A 48 -8.86 6.63 8.42
C LEU A 48 -9.74 7.68 9.12
N SER A 49 -10.25 7.36 10.30
CA SER A 49 -11.14 8.24 11.03
C SER A 49 -10.31 9.37 11.65
N ASP A 50 -10.93 10.52 11.94
CA ASP A 50 -10.26 11.61 12.65
C ASP A 50 -9.63 11.12 13.98
N LYS A 51 -10.22 10.11 14.61
CA LYS A 51 -9.67 9.44 15.80
C LYS A 51 -8.37 8.71 15.52
N PHE A 52 -8.27 8.01 14.39
CA PHE A 52 -7.05 7.32 13.98
C PHE A 52 -5.93 8.31 13.69
N TYR A 53 -6.19 9.37 12.92
CA TYR A 53 -5.18 10.38 12.63
C TYR A 53 -4.68 11.08 13.90
N LYS A 54 -5.59 11.44 14.81
CA LYS A 54 -5.24 12.02 16.10
C LYS A 54 -4.35 11.07 16.93
N TYR A 55 -4.65 9.78 16.94
CA TYR A 55 -3.81 8.77 17.60
C TYR A 55 -2.38 8.74 17.02
N ILE A 56 -2.25 8.77 15.69
CA ILE A 56 -0.93 8.83 15.04
C ILE A 56 -0.15 10.10 15.41
N GLU A 57 -0.82 11.26 15.45
CA GLU A 57 -0.19 12.52 15.85
C GLU A 57 0.33 12.46 17.29
N GLU A 58 -0.49 11.92 18.22
CA GLU A 58 -0.11 11.73 19.62
C GLU A 58 1.07 10.76 19.75
N LEU A 59 1.05 9.63 19.03
CA LEU A 59 2.15 8.66 18.98
C LEU A 59 3.46 9.29 18.48
N ASN A 60 3.39 10.01 17.35
CA ASN A 60 4.58 10.63 16.76
C ASN A 60 5.16 11.71 17.67
N LYS A 61 4.31 12.46 18.37
CA LYS A 61 4.76 13.43 19.37
C LYS A 61 5.54 12.72 20.48
N GLU A 62 4.97 11.67 21.07
CA GLU A 62 5.63 10.91 22.13
C GLU A 62 6.99 10.36 21.66
N PHE A 63 7.03 9.71 20.50
CA PHE A 63 8.27 9.12 19.97
C PHE A 63 9.31 10.16 19.59
N SER A 64 8.92 11.38 19.23
CA SER A 64 9.86 12.48 18.96
C SER A 64 10.57 13.00 20.22
N GLU A 65 9.90 12.91 21.38
CA GLU A 65 10.44 13.34 22.68
C GLU A 65 11.41 12.30 23.26
N ILE A 66 11.26 11.04 22.85
CA ILE A 66 12.19 9.96 23.17
C ILE A 66 13.41 10.08 22.24
N LYS A 67 14.60 10.35 22.79
CA LYS A 67 15.84 10.56 22.01
C LYS A 67 16.05 9.40 21.02
N SER A 68 16.22 9.74 19.73
CA SER A 68 16.15 8.80 18.60
C SER A 68 16.96 7.52 18.81
N LEU A 69 16.31 6.37 18.67
CA LEU A 69 16.97 5.06 18.64
C LEU A 69 18.02 4.99 17.52
N GLU A 70 19.09 4.24 17.75
CA GLU A 70 20.02 3.88 16.70
C GLU A 70 19.37 2.94 15.68
N LYS A 71 19.89 2.93 14.44
CA LYS A 71 19.33 2.11 13.35
C LYS A 71 19.27 0.63 13.70
N ASN A 72 20.33 0.10 14.30
CA ASN A 72 20.45 -1.29 14.75
C ASN A 72 19.41 -1.64 15.84
N GLU A 73 19.05 -0.70 16.72
CA GLU A 73 18.01 -0.89 17.73
C GLU A 73 16.64 -1.04 17.06
N ILE A 74 16.34 -0.23 16.03
CA ILE A 74 15.09 -0.34 15.25
C ILE A 74 15.02 -1.64 14.45
N GLU A 75 16.12 -2.02 13.81
CA GLU A 75 16.19 -3.27 13.03
C GLU A 75 16.05 -4.52 13.94
N LYS A 76 16.54 -4.46 15.19
CA LYS A 76 16.32 -5.50 16.20
C LYS A 76 14.91 -5.48 16.77
N LEU A 77 14.36 -4.29 17.03
CA LEU A 77 12.99 -4.10 17.50
C LEU A 77 11.98 -4.72 16.56
N ASN A 78 12.26 -4.73 15.26
CA ASN A 78 11.43 -5.41 14.28
C ASN A 78 11.12 -6.85 14.71
N HIS A 79 12.12 -7.64 15.13
CA HIS A 79 11.88 -9.01 15.60
C HIS A 79 10.99 -9.07 16.86
N ILE A 80 11.25 -8.17 17.82
CA ILE A 80 10.53 -8.14 19.10
C ILE A 80 9.07 -7.73 18.90
N LEU A 81 8.84 -6.62 18.21
CA LEU A 81 7.50 -6.07 18.01
C LEU A 81 6.63 -7.02 17.17
N ILE A 82 7.21 -7.77 16.24
CA ILE A 82 6.47 -8.72 15.41
C ILE A 82 5.95 -9.90 16.24
N ASP A 83 6.81 -10.53 17.03
CA ASP A 83 6.44 -11.76 17.74
C ASP A 83 5.46 -11.49 18.89
N GLU A 84 5.52 -10.30 19.47
CA GLU A 84 4.94 -10.00 20.78
C GLU A 84 3.74 -9.02 20.71
N LEU A 85 3.67 -8.14 19.71
CA LEU A 85 2.52 -7.25 19.47
C LEU A 85 1.69 -7.81 18.34
N ASP A 86 0.92 -8.85 18.61
CA ASP A 86 -0.11 -9.36 17.70
C ASP A 86 -1.33 -8.42 17.66
N SER A 87 -1.08 -7.11 17.53
CA SER A 87 -2.11 -6.11 17.33
C SER A 87 -2.27 -5.82 15.85
N HIS A 88 -3.51 -5.58 15.43
CA HIS A 88 -3.86 -5.23 14.05
C HIS A 88 -3.09 -4.00 13.51
N TYR A 89 -2.46 -3.22 14.39
CA TYR A 89 -1.83 -1.92 14.11
C TYR A 89 -0.31 -1.90 14.34
N SER A 90 0.32 -3.06 14.54
CA SER A 90 1.74 -3.16 14.93
C SER A 90 2.72 -2.46 13.96
N GLY A 91 2.42 -2.43 12.67
CA GLY A 91 3.27 -1.76 11.67
C GLY A 91 3.34 -0.24 11.83
N ILE A 92 2.37 0.40 12.49
CA ILE A 92 2.36 1.84 12.74
C ILE A 92 3.55 2.23 13.63
N TYR A 93 3.76 1.49 14.72
CA TYR A 93 4.84 1.80 15.67
C TYR A 93 6.21 1.73 15.00
N ILE A 94 6.47 0.66 14.24
CA ILE A 94 7.71 0.49 13.48
C ILE A 94 7.87 1.63 12.46
N SER A 95 6.80 2.00 11.76
CA SER A 95 6.80 3.07 10.75
C SER A 95 7.11 4.44 11.36
N SER A 96 6.53 4.75 12.53
CA SER A 96 6.81 5.98 13.27
C SER A 96 8.28 6.06 13.70
N LEU A 97 8.82 4.97 14.25
CA LEU A 97 10.23 4.91 14.66
C LEU A 97 11.19 5.12 13.48
N ILE A 98 10.92 4.47 12.35
CA ILE A 98 11.71 4.63 11.12
C ILE A 98 11.61 6.06 10.59
N THR A 99 10.41 6.60 10.50
CA THR A 99 10.15 7.93 9.91
C THR A 99 10.82 9.05 10.71
N LEU A 100 10.80 8.95 12.04
CA LEU A 100 11.44 9.91 12.95
C LEU A 100 12.96 9.74 13.03
N ASN A 101 13.51 8.65 12.50
CA ASN A 101 14.93 8.39 12.57
C ASN A 101 15.74 9.32 11.64
N LYS A 102 16.96 9.65 12.06
CA LYS A 102 17.89 10.46 11.25
C LYS A 102 18.47 9.70 10.06
N ASN A 103 18.58 8.37 10.18
CA ASN A 103 19.00 7.53 9.07
C ASN A 103 17.91 7.50 7.99
N ASN A 104 18.33 7.24 6.76
CA ASN A 104 17.42 7.16 5.61
C ASN A 104 17.19 5.75 5.10
N ASP A 105 18.07 4.80 5.41
CA ASP A 105 18.01 3.45 4.83
C ASP A 105 17.84 2.40 5.92
N PHE A 106 16.80 1.58 5.79
CA PHE A 106 16.45 0.54 6.74
C PHE A 106 16.24 -0.81 6.05
N LYS A 107 16.62 -1.88 6.74
CA LYS A 107 16.33 -3.24 6.31
C LYS A 107 15.47 -3.95 7.36
N LEU A 108 14.35 -4.52 6.93
CA LEU A 108 13.45 -5.29 7.78
C LEU A 108 13.40 -6.74 7.30
N THR A 109 13.27 -7.68 8.22
CA THR A 109 13.06 -9.11 7.92
C THR A 109 11.81 -9.57 8.67
N LEU A 110 10.80 -10.01 7.93
CA LEU A 110 9.48 -10.33 8.45
C LEU A 110 9.29 -11.86 8.43
N ASN A 111 8.90 -12.44 9.57
CA ASN A 111 8.53 -13.85 9.69
C ASN A 111 7.01 -14.07 9.55
N LYS A 112 6.21 -13.00 9.62
CA LYS A 112 4.77 -12.96 9.34
C LYS A 112 4.38 -11.60 8.76
N PRO A 113 3.27 -11.51 8.00
CA PRO A 113 2.75 -10.23 7.51
C PRO A 113 2.39 -9.27 8.63
N ILE A 114 2.75 -8.00 8.48
CA ILE A 114 2.44 -6.91 9.41
C ILE A 114 1.57 -5.87 8.73
N ASN A 115 0.42 -5.57 9.32
CA ASN A 115 -0.47 -4.53 8.81
C ASN A 115 0.08 -3.13 9.11
N TYR A 116 -0.24 -2.16 8.25
CA TYR A 116 0.16 -0.75 8.37
C TYR A 116 1.67 -0.47 8.35
N LEU A 117 2.49 -1.45 7.93
CA LEU A 117 3.92 -1.24 7.80
C LEU A 117 4.22 -0.21 6.70
N GLY A 118 5.08 0.76 6.98
CA GLY A 118 5.41 1.85 6.05
C GLY A 118 4.41 3.00 6.04
N TYR A 119 3.47 3.06 7.00
CA TYR A 119 2.52 4.18 7.10
C TYR A 119 3.25 5.54 7.17
N ALA A 120 2.82 6.48 6.33
CA ALA A 120 3.37 7.84 6.19
C ALA A 120 4.90 7.90 6.01
N ASN A 121 5.51 6.82 5.55
CA ASN A 121 6.95 6.69 5.47
C ASN A 121 7.58 7.74 4.54
N THR A 122 8.79 8.16 4.90
CA THR A 122 9.64 9.07 4.10
C THR A 122 11.03 8.53 3.82
N LYS A 123 11.33 7.31 4.28
CA LYS A 123 12.63 6.66 4.27
C LYS A 123 12.73 5.59 3.21
N ASN A 124 13.93 5.09 2.96
CA ASN A 124 14.18 3.95 2.11
C ASN A 124 14.07 2.65 2.92
N LEU A 125 13.34 1.67 2.41
CA LEU A 125 13.15 0.38 3.07
C LEU A 125 13.44 -0.77 2.10
N THR A 126 14.19 -1.75 2.58
CA THR A 126 14.25 -3.09 1.99
C THR A 126 13.60 -4.08 2.96
N ILE A 127 12.59 -4.80 2.51
CA ILE A 127 11.82 -5.74 3.33
C ILE A 127 12.02 -7.14 2.75
N ASP A 128 12.54 -8.05 3.57
CA ASP A 128 12.61 -9.48 3.27
C ASP A 128 11.48 -10.20 4.00
N GLY A 129 10.43 -10.59 3.27
CA GLY A 129 9.22 -11.20 3.82
C GLY A 129 7.93 -10.53 3.36
N ASP A 130 6.80 -11.19 3.63
CA ASP A 130 5.47 -10.74 3.21
C ASP A 130 4.98 -9.57 4.07
N VAL A 131 4.25 -8.64 3.46
CA VAL A 131 3.67 -7.46 4.14
C VAL A 131 2.16 -7.56 4.24
N GLY A 132 1.62 -7.10 5.37
CA GLY A 132 0.19 -7.17 5.66
C GLY A 132 -0.62 -6.05 5.03
N LYS A 133 -1.89 -5.97 5.42
CA LYS A 133 -2.87 -5.02 4.89
C LYS A 133 -2.49 -3.58 5.21
N PHE A 134 -2.97 -2.66 4.38
CA PHE A 134 -2.81 -1.21 4.62
C PHE A 134 -1.34 -0.76 4.74
N SER A 135 -0.41 -1.53 4.16
CA SER A 135 1.00 -1.17 4.15
C SER A 135 1.27 0.00 3.20
N PHE A 136 2.22 0.87 3.55
CA PHE A 136 2.67 2.03 2.77
C PHE A 136 1.60 3.07 2.43
N ILE A 137 0.56 3.16 3.26
CA ILE A 137 -0.44 4.23 3.16
C ILE A 137 0.23 5.59 3.37
N SER A 138 -0.15 6.57 2.55
CA SER A 138 0.28 7.97 2.63
C SER A 138 1.80 8.14 2.63
N MET A 139 2.55 7.19 2.04
CA MET A 139 4.00 7.31 1.88
C MET A 139 4.31 8.57 1.08
N ASN A 140 5.18 9.45 1.60
CA ASN A 140 5.39 10.81 1.08
C ASN A 140 6.78 11.06 0.48
N ASN A 141 7.70 10.11 0.66
CA ASN A 141 9.04 10.13 0.05
C ASN A 141 9.67 8.72 0.18
N GLY A 142 10.89 8.55 -0.32
CA GLY A 142 11.67 7.33 -0.12
C GLY A 142 11.44 6.27 -1.19
N GLU A 143 12.29 5.24 -1.17
CA GLU A 143 12.28 4.09 -2.07
C GLU A 143 12.08 2.79 -1.30
N VAL A 144 11.18 1.94 -1.77
CA VAL A 144 10.83 0.70 -1.08
C VAL A 144 11.00 -0.49 -2.00
N LEU A 145 11.69 -1.52 -1.50
CA LEU A 145 11.80 -2.83 -2.12
C LEU A 145 11.19 -3.88 -1.17
N ILE A 146 10.20 -4.63 -1.66
CA ILE A 146 9.55 -5.72 -0.93
C ILE A 146 9.88 -7.03 -1.63
N ASN A 147 10.69 -7.86 -0.96
CA ASN A 147 11.04 -9.21 -1.36
C ASN A 147 10.05 -10.21 -0.73
N GLY A 148 8.77 -10.06 -1.07
CA GLY A 148 7.66 -10.85 -0.55
C GLY A 148 6.33 -10.48 -1.20
N ASP A 149 5.27 -11.18 -0.79
CA ASP A 149 3.89 -10.91 -1.20
C ASP A 149 3.28 -9.77 -0.36
N CYS A 150 2.27 -9.10 -0.89
CA CYS A 150 1.58 -7.99 -0.22
C CYS A 150 0.06 -8.24 -0.16
N ASP A 151 -0.53 -7.97 0.99
CA ASP A 151 -1.98 -8.03 1.17
C ASP A 151 -2.70 -6.73 0.69
N GLU A 152 -4.02 -6.66 0.90
CA GLU A 152 -4.92 -5.60 0.47
C GLU A 152 -4.51 -4.20 0.96
N HIS A 153 -4.95 -3.18 0.20
CA HIS A 153 -4.78 -1.75 0.46
C HIS A 153 -3.33 -1.25 0.48
N LEU A 154 -2.41 -1.98 -0.15
CA LEU A 154 -1.03 -1.54 -0.33
C LEU A 154 -0.98 -0.17 -1.03
N GLY A 155 -0.24 0.79 -0.47
CA GLY A 155 0.08 2.05 -1.14
C GLY A 155 -1.10 3.01 -1.37
N TYR A 156 -2.11 3.02 -0.48
CA TYR A 156 -3.16 4.06 -0.53
C TYR A 156 -2.52 5.46 -0.44
N TYR A 157 -2.88 6.40 -1.31
CA TYR A 157 -2.36 7.76 -1.33
C TYR A 157 -0.84 7.81 -1.58
N PHE A 158 -0.31 6.84 -2.32
CA PHE A 158 1.12 6.75 -2.57
C PHE A 158 1.64 8.03 -3.24
N ASN A 159 2.63 8.63 -2.58
CA ASN A 159 3.28 9.87 -2.93
C ASN A 159 4.82 9.73 -2.71
N GLY A 160 5.32 8.49 -2.72
CA GLY A 160 6.74 8.15 -2.60
C GLY A 160 7.51 8.32 -3.91
N LYS A 161 8.79 7.91 -3.93
CA LYS A 161 9.59 7.89 -5.17
C LYS A 161 9.35 6.60 -5.95
N ASN A 162 9.70 5.47 -5.34
CA ASN A 162 9.67 4.14 -5.96
C ASN A 162 9.14 3.10 -4.96
N LEU A 163 8.25 2.21 -5.40
CA LEU A 163 7.85 0.99 -4.69
C LEU A 163 7.99 -0.19 -5.64
N ILE A 164 8.83 -1.16 -5.29
CA ILE A 164 9.05 -2.38 -6.07
C ILE A 164 8.61 -3.57 -5.25
N VAL A 165 7.67 -4.36 -5.78
CA VAL A 165 7.18 -5.60 -5.17
C VAL A 165 7.60 -6.79 -6.02
N LYS A 166 8.37 -7.70 -5.42
CA LYS A 166 8.86 -8.92 -6.06
C LYS A 166 7.84 -10.06 -6.05
N GLY A 167 6.91 -10.05 -5.11
CA GLY A 167 5.83 -11.02 -4.95
C GLY A 167 4.52 -10.58 -5.59
N TYR A 168 3.46 -11.32 -5.27
CA TYR A 168 2.07 -11.03 -5.61
C TYR A 168 1.52 -9.88 -4.77
N VAL A 169 0.51 -9.18 -5.28
CA VAL A 169 -0.23 -8.17 -4.51
C VAL A 169 -1.71 -8.49 -4.58
N ILE A 170 -2.36 -8.49 -3.41
CA ILE A 170 -3.80 -8.65 -3.29
C ILE A 170 -4.49 -7.30 -3.49
N THR A 171 -5.56 -7.29 -4.28
CA THR A 171 -6.39 -6.11 -4.55
C THR A 171 -7.56 -6.03 -3.56
N PRO A 172 -8.00 -4.83 -3.15
CA PRO A 172 -7.70 -3.53 -3.77
C PRO A 172 -6.29 -3.02 -3.45
N CYS A 173 -5.63 -2.32 -4.38
CA CYS A 173 -4.28 -1.79 -4.17
C CYS A 173 -3.99 -0.50 -4.95
N PHE A 174 -3.07 0.29 -4.40
CA PHE A 174 -2.64 1.60 -4.91
C PHE A 174 -3.74 2.65 -5.15
N PRO A 175 -4.83 2.70 -4.34
CA PRO A 175 -5.87 3.70 -4.53
C PRO A 175 -5.32 5.11 -4.31
N ALA A 176 -5.88 6.08 -5.05
CA ALA A 176 -5.57 7.49 -4.97
C ALA A 176 -4.06 7.83 -5.10
N MET A 177 -3.31 7.03 -5.86
CA MET A 177 -1.90 7.29 -6.14
C MET A 177 -1.71 8.68 -6.77
N LYS A 178 -0.78 9.47 -6.21
CA LYS A 178 -0.57 10.89 -6.57
C LYS A 178 0.67 11.10 -7.43
N LYS A 179 1.77 10.41 -7.12
CA LYS A 179 3.05 10.51 -7.86
C LYS A 179 3.93 9.29 -7.61
N GLY A 180 5.10 9.29 -8.25
CA GLY A 180 6.10 8.23 -8.08
C GLY A 180 5.88 7.06 -9.02
N LYS A 181 6.64 5.99 -8.82
CA LYS A 181 6.59 4.79 -9.64
C LYS A 181 6.39 3.55 -8.78
N ILE A 182 5.44 2.72 -9.17
CA ILE A 182 5.19 1.42 -8.55
C ILE A 182 5.45 0.34 -9.60
N VAL A 183 6.21 -0.69 -9.22
CA VAL A 183 6.50 -1.85 -10.06
C VAL A 183 6.11 -3.12 -9.31
N VAL A 184 5.26 -3.93 -9.91
CA VAL A 184 4.89 -5.25 -9.40
C VAL A 184 5.36 -6.32 -10.40
N GLU A 185 6.24 -7.20 -9.95
CA GLU A 185 6.87 -8.20 -10.82
C GLU A 185 6.01 -9.44 -11.06
N ARG A 186 5.00 -9.67 -10.22
CA ARG A 186 4.04 -10.77 -10.31
C ARG A 186 2.63 -10.26 -10.62
N ASP A 187 1.67 -11.16 -10.51
CA ASP A 187 0.25 -10.91 -10.75
C ASP A 187 -0.35 -10.02 -9.65
N LEU A 188 -1.38 -9.26 -10.02
CA LEU A 188 -2.29 -8.59 -9.08
C LEU A 188 -3.56 -9.46 -8.91
N TYR A 189 -3.73 -10.08 -7.74
CA TYR A 189 -4.81 -11.02 -7.48
C TYR A 189 -6.00 -10.40 -6.75
N ARG A 190 -7.18 -10.88 -7.09
CA ARG A 190 -8.44 -10.53 -6.45
C ARG A 190 -8.70 -11.44 -5.25
N ASN A 191 -8.87 -10.86 -4.07
CA ASN A 191 -9.55 -11.53 -2.96
C ASN A 191 -11.08 -11.40 -3.15
N GLN A 192 -11.86 -12.29 -2.54
CA GLN A 192 -13.31 -12.44 -2.75
C GLN A 192 -14.05 -11.07 -2.86
N GLY A 193 -14.70 -10.77 -4.00
CA GLY A 193 -15.35 -9.46 -4.24
C GLY A 193 -14.63 -8.61 -5.30
N ILE A 194 -15.19 -7.47 -5.76
CA ILE A 194 -14.57 -6.64 -6.83
C ILE A 194 -13.36 -5.89 -6.24
N GLY A 195 -12.15 -6.31 -6.59
CA GLY A 195 -10.93 -5.57 -6.24
C GLY A 195 -10.62 -4.51 -7.30
N THR A 196 -10.06 -3.38 -6.86
CA THR A 196 -9.65 -2.26 -7.72
C THR A 196 -8.13 -2.04 -7.67
N VAL A 197 -7.56 -1.60 -8.78
CA VAL A 197 -6.15 -1.20 -8.89
C VAL A 197 -6.12 0.25 -9.35
N CYS A 198 -5.43 1.11 -8.60
CA CYS A 198 -5.30 2.54 -8.95
C CYS A 198 -6.64 3.26 -9.13
N GLU A 199 -7.65 2.88 -8.35
CA GLU A 199 -8.89 3.66 -8.23
C GLU A 199 -8.57 5.09 -7.81
N ASN A 200 -9.22 6.09 -8.42
CA ASN A 200 -9.01 7.52 -8.15
C ASN A 200 -7.55 7.98 -8.32
N MET A 201 -6.74 7.29 -9.13
CA MET A 201 -5.35 7.70 -9.41
C MET A 201 -5.30 9.09 -10.07
N GLU A 202 -4.46 9.97 -9.54
CA GLU A 202 -4.29 11.35 -10.01
C GLU A 202 -2.94 11.58 -10.71
N GLY A 203 -1.96 10.70 -10.46
CA GLY A 203 -0.63 10.83 -11.05
C GLY A 203 0.31 9.69 -10.70
N GLY A 204 1.51 9.72 -11.28
CA GLY A 204 2.51 8.66 -11.14
C GLY A 204 2.37 7.55 -12.18
N ILE A 205 3.15 6.48 -12.00
CA ILE A 205 3.24 5.36 -12.95
C ILE A 205 3.12 4.03 -12.20
N LEU A 206 2.16 3.19 -12.57
CA LEU A 206 2.12 1.77 -12.18
C LEU A 206 2.60 0.89 -13.34
N ILE A 207 3.48 -0.05 -13.05
CA ILE A 207 3.90 -1.11 -13.98
C ILE A 207 3.63 -2.47 -13.35
N CYS A 208 2.81 -3.30 -13.97
CA CYS A 208 2.66 -4.71 -13.63
C CYS A 208 3.24 -5.57 -14.76
N ASN A 209 4.17 -6.44 -14.42
CA ASN A 209 4.87 -7.27 -15.41
C ASN A 209 4.06 -8.51 -15.84
N LYS A 210 2.91 -8.77 -15.21
CA LYS A 210 2.10 -9.97 -15.41
C LYS A 210 0.61 -9.63 -15.55
N ASP A 211 -0.25 -10.58 -15.20
CA ASP A 211 -1.70 -10.50 -15.35
C ASP A 211 -2.33 -9.77 -14.15
N VAL A 212 -3.46 -9.11 -14.40
CA VAL A 212 -4.27 -8.43 -13.38
C VAL A 212 -5.67 -9.03 -13.35
N TYR A 213 -6.15 -9.36 -12.15
CA TYR A 213 -7.43 -10.03 -11.93
C TYR A 213 -8.49 -9.11 -11.29
N ALA A 214 -8.41 -7.81 -11.54
CA ALA A 214 -9.15 -6.75 -10.88
C ALA A 214 -9.58 -5.65 -11.86
N ASN A 215 -10.46 -4.75 -11.40
CA ASN A 215 -10.77 -3.52 -12.13
C ASN A 215 -9.58 -2.56 -12.04
N ILE A 216 -9.31 -1.80 -13.10
CA ILE A 216 -8.12 -0.94 -13.18
C ILE A 216 -8.51 0.49 -13.54
N GLY A 217 -7.99 1.46 -12.80
CA GLY A 217 -8.07 2.88 -13.14
C GLY A 217 -9.50 3.42 -13.12
N GLU A 218 -10.36 2.87 -12.27
CA GLU A 218 -11.68 3.45 -12.01
C GLU A 218 -11.52 4.90 -11.51
N GLN A 219 -12.26 5.83 -12.10
CA GLN A 219 -12.23 7.27 -11.79
C GLN A 219 -10.82 7.90 -11.92
N MET A 220 -9.91 7.28 -12.67
CA MET A 220 -8.56 7.79 -12.89
C MET A 220 -8.62 9.19 -13.55
N ASN A 221 -7.88 10.14 -12.96
CA ASN A 221 -7.81 11.54 -13.38
C ASN A 221 -6.38 12.00 -13.70
N GLY A 222 -5.45 11.06 -13.85
CA GLY A 222 -4.08 11.33 -14.26
C GLY A 222 -3.15 10.15 -13.99
N GLY A 223 -1.91 10.25 -14.47
CA GLY A 223 -0.90 9.20 -14.36
C GLY A 223 -0.95 8.16 -15.49
N GLU A 224 -0.17 7.09 -15.34
CA GLU A 224 -0.03 6.03 -16.33
C GLU A 224 -0.03 4.64 -15.67
N ILE A 225 -0.82 3.71 -16.23
CA ILE A 225 -0.85 2.31 -15.81
C ILE A 225 -0.40 1.44 -16.98
N ILE A 226 0.62 0.61 -16.78
CA ILE A 226 1.19 -0.27 -17.80
C ILE A 226 1.12 -1.72 -17.32
N ILE A 227 0.34 -2.54 -18.01
CA ILE A 227 0.18 -3.97 -17.73
C ILE A 227 0.80 -4.75 -18.88
N SER A 228 1.81 -5.58 -18.60
CA SER A 228 2.46 -6.38 -19.64
C SER A 228 1.63 -7.61 -20.05
N GLY A 229 0.83 -8.15 -19.13
CA GLY A 229 -0.04 -9.31 -19.34
C GLY A 229 -1.48 -8.95 -19.69
N ASN A 230 -2.39 -9.82 -19.26
CA ASN A 230 -3.82 -9.74 -19.50
C ASN A 230 -4.55 -9.10 -18.32
N VAL A 231 -5.72 -8.50 -18.60
CA VAL A 231 -6.60 -7.95 -17.57
C VAL A 231 -7.93 -8.71 -17.56
N LYS A 232 -8.27 -9.28 -16.39
CA LYS A 232 -9.52 -10.01 -16.13
C LYS A 232 -10.48 -9.21 -15.24
N GLY A 233 -10.65 -7.94 -15.58
CA GLY A 233 -11.60 -6.99 -14.98
C GLY A 233 -11.91 -5.86 -15.97
N ASP A 234 -12.69 -4.90 -15.51
CA ASP A 234 -12.99 -3.68 -16.26
C ASP A 234 -11.82 -2.69 -16.18
N ILE A 235 -11.61 -1.87 -17.20
CA ILE A 235 -10.55 -0.86 -17.21
C ILE A 235 -11.09 0.53 -17.56
N GLY A 236 -10.60 1.55 -16.86
CA GLY A 236 -10.91 2.94 -17.14
C GLY A 236 -12.38 3.31 -16.97
N GLU A 237 -13.09 2.66 -16.05
CA GLU A 237 -14.46 3.04 -15.68
C GLU A 237 -14.47 4.48 -15.14
N SER A 238 -15.32 5.34 -15.69
CA SER A 238 -15.42 6.77 -15.34
C SER A 238 -14.06 7.50 -15.39
N MET A 239 -13.13 7.03 -16.23
CA MET A 239 -11.81 7.64 -16.38
C MET A 239 -11.95 9.03 -17.01
N LYS A 240 -11.31 10.03 -16.38
CA LYS A 240 -11.35 11.45 -16.76
C LYS A 240 -10.10 11.89 -17.48
N ASN A 241 -8.95 11.34 -17.10
CA ASN A 241 -7.65 11.64 -17.70
C ASN A 241 -6.63 10.54 -17.36
N GLY A 242 -5.44 10.60 -17.95
CA GLY A 242 -4.35 9.63 -17.76
C GLY A 242 -4.26 8.62 -18.90
N THR A 243 -3.48 7.56 -18.71
CA THR A 243 -3.24 6.54 -19.74
C THR A 243 -3.20 5.13 -19.15
N ILE A 244 -3.93 4.18 -19.76
CA ILE A 244 -3.88 2.75 -19.44
C ILE A 244 -3.37 1.99 -20.66
N LYS A 245 -2.31 1.20 -20.51
CA LYS A 245 -1.71 0.37 -21.56
C LYS A 245 -1.74 -1.09 -21.15
N VAL A 246 -2.31 -1.96 -21.99
CA VAL A 246 -2.39 -3.40 -21.76
C VAL A 246 -1.72 -4.16 -22.90
N GLY A 247 -0.70 -4.94 -22.57
CA GLY A 247 0.10 -5.74 -23.49
C GLY A 247 -0.58 -7.00 -24.01
N GLY A 248 -1.54 -7.54 -23.25
CA GLY A 248 -2.38 -8.69 -23.64
C GLY A 248 -3.81 -8.31 -23.99
N TYR A 249 -4.76 -9.16 -23.59
CA TYR A 249 -6.20 -8.93 -23.78
C TYR A 249 -6.89 -8.38 -22.51
N VAL A 250 -8.04 -7.74 -22.71
CA VAL A 250 -8.94 -7.27 -21.64
C VAL A 250 -10.26 -8.04 -21.74
N LYS A 251 -10.62 -8.74 -20.66
CA LYS A 251 -11.85 -9.54 -20.62
C LYS A 251 -13.09 -8.71 -20.26
N GLY A 252 -12.95 -7.71 -19.40
CA GLY A 252 -14.04 -6.82 -19.00
C GLY A 252 -14.34 -5.72 -20.02
N HIS A 253 -15.10 -4.73 -19.59
CA HIS A 253 -15.36 -3.50 -20.32
C HIS A 253 -14.12 -2.61 -20.32
N ALA A 254 -13.93 -1.83 -21.38
CA ALA A 254 -12.91 -0.80 -21.42
C ALA A 254 -13.56 0.55 -21.68
N GLY A 255 -13.33 1.51 -20.79
CA GLY A 255 -13.86 2.87 -20.88
C GLY A 255 -15.36 2.98 -20.59
N TYR A 256 -15.93 2.20 -19.68
CA TYR A 256 -17.33 2.41 -19.29
C TYR A 256 -17.50 3.81 -18.68
N SER A 257 -18.39 4.64 -19.22
CA SER A 257 -18.60 6.03 -18.80
C SER A 257 -17.33 6.91 -18.82
N MET A 258 -16.36 6.61 -19.69
CA MET A 258 -15.12 7.40 -19.81
C MET A 258 -15.41 8.84 -20.25
N GLU A 259 -14.86 9.82 -19.52
CA GLU A 259 -14.96 11.24 -19.81
C GLU A 259 -13.73 11.76 -20.58
N GLY A 260 -12.57 11.11 -20.41
CA GLY A 260 -11.31 11.48 -21.05
C GLY A 260 -10.16 10.54 -20.74
N GLY A 261 -8.98 10.78 -21.33
CA GLY A 261 -7.80 9.91 -21.20
C GLY A 261 -7.58 8.97 -22.39
N ILE A 262 -6.63 8.04 -22.23
CA ILE A 262 -6.22 7.10 -23.29
C ILE A 262 -6.19 5.67 -22.75
N ILE A 263 -6.80 4.73 -23.49
CA ILE A 263 -6.72 3.29 -23.23
C ILE A 263 -6.17 2.60 -24.48
N ASP A 264 -5.01 1.96 -24.37
CA ASP A 264 -4.40 1.19 -25.46
C ASP A 264 -4.30 -0.29 -25.08
N ILE A 265 -4.99 -1.14 -25.83
CA ILE A 265 -5.03 -2.60 -25.63
C ILE A 265 -4.39 -3.26 -26.85
N LYS A 266 -3.32 -4.03 -26.65
CA LYS A 266 -2.54 -4.57 -27.77
C LYS A 266 -3.23 -5.73 -28.49
N GLU A 267 -3.98 -6.57 -27.78
CA GLU A 267 -4.64 -7.73 -28.37
C GLU A 267 -6.14 -7.53 -28.57
N TYR A 268 -6.95 -8.09 -27.67
CA TYR A 268 -8.40 -8.13 -27.78
C TYR A 268 -9.05 -7.43 -26.59
N ALA A 269 -10.22 -6.84 -26.82
CA ALA A 269 -11.10 -6.32 -25.79
C ALA A 269 -12.54 -6.76 -26.08
N SER A 270 -13.35 -6.89 -25.04
CA SER A 270 -14.75 -7.32 -25.16
C SER A 270 -15.61 -6.35 -26.00
N LYS A 271 -16.87 -6.71 -26.27
CA LYS A 271 -17.69 -6.08 -27.33
C LYS A 271 -18.20 -4.67 -27.02
N ASP A 272 -18.20 -4.23 -25.77
CA ASP A 272 -18.84 -2.97 -25.34
C ASP A 272 -17.80 -1.90 -24.96
N LEU A 273 -16.89 -1.62 -25.90
CA LEU A 273 -15.87 -0.58 -25.78
C LEU A 273 -16.51 0.81 -25.68
N GLY A 274 -16.12 1.58 -24.67
CA GLY A 274 -16.54 2.96 -24.53
C GLY A 274 -18.04 3.13 -24.27
N TYR A 275 -18.73 2.12 -23.73
CA TYR A 275 -20.16 2.25 -23.42
C TYR A 275 -20.39 3.45 -22.49
N ALA A 276 -21.34 4.32 -22.86
CA ALA A 276 -21.63 5.58 -22.16
C ALA A 276 -20.45 6.57 -22.05
N SER A 277 -19.37 6.37 -22.82
CA SER A 277 -18.28 7.34 -22.88
C SER A 277 -18.72 8.66 -23.51
N ILE A 278 -18.22 9.76 -22.97
CA ILE A 278 -18.40 11.12 -23.51
C ILE A 278 -17.09 11.73 -24.02
N GLY A 279 -15.94 11.06 -23.81
CA GLY A 279 -14.64 11.49 -24.30
C GLY A 279 -13.54 10.44 -24.11
N GLY A 280 -12.33 10.79 -24.54
CA GLY A 280 -11.16 9.91 -24.49
C GLY A 280 -10.87 9.16 -25.80
N SER A 281 -9.88 8.27 -25.77
CA SER A 281 -9.48 7.43 -26.91
C SER A 281 -9.24 6.00 -26.47
N ILE A 282 -9.80 5.04 -27.22
CA ILE A 282 -9.60 3.60 -26.96
C ILE A 282 -9.03 2.94 -28.23
N THR A 283 -7.85 2.33 -28.12
CA THR A 283 -7.21 1.58 -29.21
C THR A 283 -7.19 0.09 -28.88
N VAL A 284 -7.56 -0.76 -29.84
CA VAL A 284 -7.48 -2.22 -29.70
C VAL A 284 -6.77 -2.84 -30.91
N GLY A 285 -5.61 -3.44 -30.68
CA GLY A 285 -4.74 -3.95 -31.74
C GLY A 285 -4.29 -2.85 -32.70
N LYS A 286 -4.40 -3.10 -34.02
CA LYS A 286 -4.12 -2.08 -35.06
C LYS A 286 -5.33 -1.16 -35.34
N LYS A 287 -6.44 -1.31 -34.61
CA LYS A 287 -7.65 -0.52 -34.82
C LYS A 287 -7.78 0.52 -33.71
N THR A 288 -7.79 1.79 -34.09
CA THR A 288 -8.05 2.91 -33.17
C THR A 288 -9.52 3.29 -33.24
N PHE A 289 -10.21 3.34 -32.10
CA PHE A 289 -11.57 3.86 -31.99
C PHE A 289 -11.49 5.29 -31.44
N LEU A 290 -11.57 6.26 -32.33
CA LEU A 290 -11.72 7.67 -31.95
C LEU A 290 -13.22 7.97 -31.86
N GLN A 291 -13.76 8.13 -30.65
CA GLN A 291 -15.10 8.67 -30.50
C GLN A 291 -15.01 10.19 -30.46
N LYS A 292 -15.36 10.82 -31.59
CA LYS A 292 -15.64 12.26 -31.68
C LYS A 292 -17.12 12.45 -31.97
N ILE A 293 -17.64 13.59 -31.51
CA ILE A 293 -18.98 14.18 -31.74
C ILE A 293 -19.95 13.67 -30.65
N GLY A 294 -20.31 14.49 -29.66
CA GLY A 294 -20.97 15.78 -29.81
C GLY A 294 -22.45 15.49 -30.01
N PHE A 295 -23.29 15.79 -29.02
CA PHE A 295 -24.74 15.71 -29.20
C PHE A 295 -25.12 16.72 -30.31
N GLU A 296 -25.55 16.22 -31.47
CA GLU A 296 -26.48 16.94 -32.34
C GLU A 296 -27.90 16.80 -31.79
#